data_AF-A0A078F2G1-F1
#
_entry.id   AF-A0A078F2G1-F1
#
_cell.length_a   1.000
_cell.length_b   1.000
_cell.length_c   1.000
_cell.angle_alpha   90.00
_cell.angle_beta   90.00
_cell.angle_gamma   90.00
#
_symmetry.space_group_name_H-M   'P 1'
#
loop_
_entity.id
_entity.type
_entity.pdbx_description
1 polymer ?
#
loop_
_entity_poly.entity_id
_entity_poly.type
_entity_poly.pdbx_seq_one_letter_code
_entity_poly.pdbx_strand_id
1 'polypeptide(L)'
;MAETVHSPIVTFASMLSLLALCPPFVILLPARTIRDTDTLYELPCSLSEIFHSSGFLWENGVKGLINIWPRPTAIAWKIIFCYGAFEAALQLLLPGKRVEGPVSPTGNRPVYKDNGMAAYFVTLATYLGLWWFGIFNPAIVYDH
;
A
#
# COMPACT_ATOMS: atom_id res chain seq x y z
N MET A 1 -22.31 -18.30 -19.11
CA MET A 1 -22.69 -17.31 -18.09
C MET A 1 -22.08 -17.83 -16.80
N ALA A 2 -21.17 -17.10 -16.15
CA ALA A 2 -20.53 -17.60 -14.94
C ALA A 2 -21.59 -17.78 -13.85
N GLU A 3 -21.77 -19.00 -13.34
CA GLU A 3 -22.62 -19.24 -12.17
C GLU A 3 -22.02 -18.51 -10.98
N THR A 4 -22.70 -17.48 -10.50
CA THR A 4 -22.31 -16.81 -9.26
C THR A 4 -22.78 -17.67 -8.10
N VAL A 5 -21.88 -18.00 -7.17
CA VAL A 5 -22.18 -18.80 -5.96
C VAL A 5 -23.28 -18.17 -5.10
N HIS A 6 -23.49 -16.86 -5.24
CA HIS A 6 -24.52 -16.08 -4.55
C HIS A 6 -25.36 -15.31 -5.57
N SER A 7 -26.50 -14.75 -5.11
CA SER A 7 -27.27 -13.80 -5.91
C SER A 7 -26.38 -12.62 -6.36
N PRO A 8 -26.50 -12.14 -7.62
CA PRO A 8 -25.68 -11.04 -8.14
C PRO A 8 -25.65 -9.80 -7.24
N ILE A 9 -26.78 -9.48 -6.59
CA ILE A 9 -26.91 -8.35 -5.67
C ILE A 9 -25.98 -8.50 -4.47
N VAL A 10 -25.90 -9.70 -3.89
CA VAL A 10 -25.05 -9.98 -2.72
C VAL A 10 -23.58 -9.87 -3.10
N THR A 11 -23.20 -10.36 -4.29
CA THR A 11 -21.83 -10.25 -4.80
C THR A 11 -21.42 -8.80 -5.04
N PHE A 12 -22.26 -7.97 -5.65
CA PHE A 12 -21.93 -6.56 -5.85
C PHE A 12 -21.91 -5.78 -4.53
N ALA A 13 -22.86 -6.04 -3.63
CA ALA A 13 -22.91 -5.39 -2.33
C ALA A 13 -21.67 -5.72 -1.49
N SER A 14 -21.20 -6.97 -1.49
CA SER A 14 -20.00 -7.37 -0.76
C SER A 14 -18.73 -6.75 -1.35
N MET A 15 -18.59 -6.74 -2.68
CA MET A 15 -17.43 -6.11 -3.34
C MET A 15 -17.36 -4.61 -3.09
N LEU A 16 -18.48 -3.90 -3.24
CA LEU A 16 -18.55 -2.46 -2.98
C LEU A 16 -18.28 -2.15 -1.51
N SER A 17 -18.79 -2.98 -0.59
CA SER A 17 -18.49 -2.86 0.83
C SER A 17 -16.99 -3.00 1.12
N LEU A 18 -16.32 -4.00 0.54
CA LEU A 18 -14.87 -4.18 0.69
C LEU A 18 -14.07 -2.99 0.14
N LEU A 19 -14.42 -2.51 -1.05
CA LEU A 19 -13.74 -1.37 -1.67
C LEU A 19 -13.95 -0.07 -0.87
N ALA A 20 -15.14 0.13 -0.29
CA ALA A 20 -15.45 1.33 0.48
C ALA A 20 -14.88 1.28 1.91
N LEU A 21 -14.85 0.12 2.56
CA LEU A 21 -14.43 -0.03 3.95
C LEU A 21 -12.92 -0.29 4.12
N CYS A 22 -12.22 -0.79 3.11
CA CYS A 22 -10.78 -1.05 3.21
C CYS A 22 -9.93 0.23 3.38
N PRO A 23 -10.11 1.31 2.58
CA PRO A 23 -9.37 2.55 2.77
C PRO A 23 -9.55 3.20 4.16
N PRO A 24 -10.77 3.41 4.69
CA PRO A 24 -10.94 3.98 6.01
C PRO A 24 -10.38 3.06 7.11
N PHE A 25 -10.48 1.74 6.95
CA PHE A 25 -9.87 0.79 7.89
C PHE A 25 -8.34 0.95 7.93
N VAL A 26 -7.67 0.98 6.78
CA VAL A 26 -6.21 1.17 6.70
C VAL A 26 -5.78 2.54 7.21
N ILE A 27 -6.59 3.60 7.09
CA ILE A 27 -6.28 4.94 7.59
C ILE A 27 -6.45 5.03 9.12
N LEU A 28 -7.45 4.34 9.68
CA LEU A 28 -7.71 4.36 11.12
C LEU A 28 -6.60 3.67 11.94
N LEU A 29 -5.97 2.64 11.39
CA LEU A 29 -4.88 1.91 12.06
C LEU A 29 -3.66 2.80 12.40
N PRO A 30 -2.97 3.47 11.44
CA PRO A 30 -1.77 4.26 11.71
C PRO A 30 -2.05 5.66 12.27
N ALA A 31 -3.20 6.28 11.95
CA ALA A 31 -3.49 7.64 12.37
C ALA A 31 -3.67 7.79 13.89
N ARG A 32 -4.01 6.70 14.58
CA ARG A 32 -4.07 6.67 16.03
C ARG A 32 -2.70 6.36 16.64
N THR A 33 -1.94 5.43 16.07
CA THR A 33 -0.56 5.15 16.50
C THR A 33 0.26 6.43 16.50
N ILE A 34 0.23 7.23 15.43
CA ILE A 34 1.02 8.47 15.30
C ILE A 34 0.52 9.60 16.24
N ARG A 35 -0.76 9.62 16.62
CA ARG A 35 -1.33 10.66 17.50
C ARG A 35 -1.15 10.34 18.99
N ASP A 36 -1.22 9.06 19.37
CA ASP A 36 -1.04 8.62 20.76
C ASP A 36 0.46 8.47 21.12
N THR A 37 1.37 8.47 20.13
CA THR A 37 2.84 8.36 20.34
C THR A 37 3.60 9.69 20.21
N ASP A 38 3.46 10.55 21.23
CA ASP A 38 4.60 11.40 21.68
C ASP A 38 5.69 10.54 22.37
N THR A 39 5.44 9.24 22.54
CA THR A 39 6.39 8.25 23.04
C THR A 39 6.71 7.28 21.92
N LEU A 40 7.95 7.32 21.44
CA LEU A 40 8.50 6.44 20.42
C LEU A 40 8.16 4.94 20.66
N TYR A 41 8.19 4.14 19.57
CA TYR A 41 8.52 2.70 19.48
C TYR A 41 7.64 1.59 20.11
N GLU A 42 6.33 1.76 20.30
CA GLU A 42 5.45 0.57 20.48
C GLU A 42 4.59 0.34 19.23
N LEU A 43 4.75 -0.84 18.62
CA LEU A 43 3.96 -1.36 17.52
C LEU A 43 2.74 -2.09 18.12
N PRO A 44 1.54 -1.49 18.22
CA PRO A 44 0.43 -2.13 18.91
C PRO A 44 -0.46 -2.81 17.87
N CYS A 45 0.02 -3.89 17.24
CA CYS A 45 -0.86 -4.84 16.55
C CYS A 45 -1.64 -5.68 17.58
N SER A 46 -2.32 -5.01 18.52
CA SER A 46 -3.14 -5.63 19.55
C SER A 46 -4.61 -5.54 19.16
N LEU A 47 -5.36 -6.62 19.36
CA LEU A 47 -6.82 -6.65 19.16
C LEU A 47 -7.55 -5.57 19.97
N SER A 48 -6.96 -5.08 21.07
CA SER A 48 -7.51 -3.99 21.88
C SER A 48 -7.66 -2.69 21.10
N GLU A 49 -6.78 -2.38 20.15
CA GLU A 49 -6.87 -1.15 19.36
C GLU A 49 -8.05 -1.14 18.40
N ILE A 50 -8.46 -2.31 17.90
CA ILE A 50 -9.67 -2.45 17.06
C ILE A 50 -10.93 -2.08 17.89
N PHE A 51 -10.98 -2.50 19.15
CA PHE A 51 -12.06 -2.13 20.08
C PHE A 51 -12.01 -0.65 20.50
N HIS A 52 -10.83 -0.02 20.55
CA HIS A 52 -10.72 1.41 20.82
C HIS A 52 -11.00 2.28 19.57
N SER A 53 -10.73 1.76 18.37
CA SER A 53 -11.07 2.43 17.10
C SER A 53 -12.58 2.52 16.89
N SER A 54 -13.35 1.54 17.35
CA SER A 54 -14.82 1.63 17.34
C SER A 54 -15.33 2.71 18.31
N GLY A 55 -14.69 2.88 19.48
CA GLY A 55 -14.96 3.97 20.40
C GLY A 55 -14.68 5.37 19.83
N PHE A 56 -13.59 5.54 19.08
CA PHE A 56 -13.28 6.81 18.41
C PHE A 56 -14.30 7.17 17.32
N LEU A 57 -14.73 6.20 16.51
CA LEU A 57 -15.80 6.39 15.53
C LEU A 57 -17.14 6.68 16.21
N TRP A 58 -17.39 6.07 17.37
CA TRP A 58 -18.58 6.34 18.17
C TRP A 58 -18.61 7.78 18.68
N GLU A 59 -17.47 8.32 19.13
CA GLU A 59 -17.37 9.67 19.68
C GLU A 59 -17.29 10.78 18.61
N ASN A 60 -16.51 10.58 17.54
CA ASN A 60 -16.20 11.61 16.55
C ASN A 60 -16.97 11.44 15.23
N GLY A 61 -17.55 10.26 15.01
CA GLY A 61 -18.31 9.93 13.81
C GLY A 61 -17.51 10.13 12.52
N VAL A 62 -18.25 10.40 11.44
CA VAL A 62 -17.69 10.63 10.09
C VAL A 62 -16.78 11.87 10.05
N LYS A 63 -17.01 12.87 10.91
CA LYS A 63 -16.19 14.09 10.97
C LYS A 63 -14.77 13.79 11.44
N GLY A 64 -14.61 12.89 12.42
CA GLY A 64 -13.28 12.43 12.87
C GLY A 64 -12.49 11.76 11.74
N LEU A 65 -13.16 10.93 10.94
CA LEU A 65 -12.55 10.25 9.80
C LEU A 65 -12.12 11.23 8.71
N ILE A 66 -12.96 12.22 8.38
CA ILE A 66 -12.60 13.27 7.40
C ILE A 66 -11.39 14.09 7.87
N ASN A 67 -11.29 14.38 9.16
CA ASN A 67 -10.20 15.18 9.73
C ASN A 67 -8.86 14.44 9.74
N ILE A 68 -8.90 13.11 9.87
CA ILE A 68 -7.72 12.25 9.88
C ILE A 68 -7.27 11.88 8.45
N TRP A 69 -8.17 12.00 7.48
CA TRP A 69 -7.89 11.60 6.11
C TRP A 69 -6.66 12.34 5.55
N PRO A 70 -5.61 11.62 5.11
CA PRO A 70 -4.40 12.25 4.60
C PRO A 70 -4.74 13.06 3.36
N ARG A 71 -4.32 14.32 3.35
CA ARG A 71 -4.52 15.19 2.19
C ARG A 71 -3.42 14.92 1.18
N PRO A 72 -3.76 14.59 -0.08
CA PRO A 72 -2.74 14.36 -1.09
C PRO A 72 -1.89 15.63 -1.28
N THR A 73 -0.59 15.52 -1.04
CA THR A 73 0.36 16.62 -1.27
C THR A 73 1.06 16.45 -2.61
N ALA A 74 1.42 17.56 -3.26
CA ALA A 74 2.17 17.51 -4.53
C ALA A 74 3.53 16.81 -4.36
N ILE A 75 4.11 16.86 -3.16
CA ILE A 75 5.38 16.20 -2.82
C ILE A 75 5.17 14.68 -2.79
N ALA A 76 4.17 14.18 -2.05
CA ALA A 76 3.86 12.75 -1.99
C ALA A 76 3.57 12.16 -3.38
N TRP A 77 2.79 12.88 -4.21
CA TRP A 77 2.54 12.46 -5.60
C TRP A 77 3.82 12.32 -6.42
N LYS A 78 4.74 13.28 -6.32
CA LYS A 78 6.02 13.23 -7.01
C LYS A 78 6.86 12.05 -6.53
N ILE A 79 6.93 11.81 -5.23
CA ILE A 79 7.69 10.70 -4.65
C ILE A 79 7.15 9.36 -5.19
N ILE A 80 5.84 9.13 -5.06
CA ILE A 80 5.18 7.88 -5.50
C ILE A 80 5.39 7.69 -7.00
N PHE A 81 5.19 8.74 -7.80
CA PHE A 81 5.37 8.65 -9.24
C PHE A 81 6.81 8.35 -9.65
N CYS A 82 7.79 9.08 -9.09
CA CYS A 82 9.21 8.86 -9.38
C CYS A 82 9.66 7.47 -8.96
N TYR A 83 9.26 7.00 -7.77
CA TYR A 83 9.56 5.65 -7.30
C TYR A 83 8.90 4.58 -8.18
N GLY A 84 7.62 4.74 -8.51
CA GLY A 84 6.91 3.81 -9.40
C GLY A 84 7.52 3.75 -10.80
N ALA A 85 7.94 4.89 -11.35
CA ALA A 85 8.62 4.95 -12.64
C ALA A 85 10.01 4.28 -12.58
N PHE A 86 10.75 4.47 -11.49
CA PHE A 86 12.04 3.81 -11.27
C PHE A 86 11.88 2.29 -11.18
N GLU A 87 10.96 1.78 -10.36
CA GLU A 87 10.67 0.35 -10.25
C GLU A 87 10.19 -0.25 -11.58
N ALA A 88 9.34 0.45 -12.32
CA ALA A 88 8.92 0.03 -13.65
C ALA A 88 10.10 -0.05 -14.63
N ALA A 89 11.04 0.90 -14.56
CA ALA A 89 12.25 0.88 -15.37
C ALA A 89 13.16 -0.30 -14.98
N LEU A 90 13.32 -0.59 -13.69
CA LEU A 90 14.08 -1.77 -13.24
C LEU A 90 13.43 -3.07 -13.72
N GLN A 91 12.11 -3.20 -13.58
CA GLN A 91 11.36 -4.37 -14.03
C GLN A 91 11.54 -4.61 -15.53
N LEU A 92 11.53 -3.55 -16.35
CA LEU A 92 11.67 -3.65 -17.80
C LEU A 92 13.14 -3.87 -18.23
N LEU A 93 14.06 -3.07 -17.71
CA LEU A 93 15.43 -2.95 -18.22
C LEU A 93 16.41 -3.94 -17.59
N LEU A 94 16.32 -4.23 -16.28
CA LEU A 94 17.28 -5.14 -15.63
C LEU A 94 17.18 -6.54 -16.19
N PRO A 95 18.28 -7.22 -16.55
CA PRO A 95 18.23 -8.58 -17.06
C PRO A 95 17.61 -9.53 -16.02
N GLY A 96 16.93 -10.57 -16.50
CA GLY A 96 16.22 -11.53 -15.65
C GLY A 96 15.90 -12.80 -16.40
N LYS A 97 15.69 -13.88 -15.66
CA LYS A 97 15.34 -15.18 -16.26
C LYS A 97 13.91 -15.12 -16.78
N ARG A 98 13.67 -15.65 -17.99
CA ARG A 98 12.31 -15.82 -18.51
C ARG A 98 11.62 -16.97 -17.77
N VAL A 99 10.44 -16.71 -17.22
CA VAL A 99 9.60 -17.69 -16.51
C VAL A 99 8.23 -17.71 -17.16
N GLU A 100 7.65 -18.89 -17.34
CA GLU A 100 6.35 -19.03 -17.96
C GLU A 100 5.31 -19.38 -16.90
N GLY A 101 4.19 -18.65 -16.92
CA GLY A 101 3.07 -18.93 -16.03
C GLY A 101 2.26 -20.16 -16.45
N PRO A 102 1.20 -20.47 -15.68
CA PRO A 102 0.26 -21.53 -16.04
C PRO A 102 -0.49 -21.17 -17.34
N VAL A 103 -0.85 -22.19 -18.10
CA VAL A 103 -1.65 -22.01 -19.32
C VAL A 103 -3.07 -21.61 -18.91
N SER A 104 -3.58 -20.52 -19.48
CA SER A 104 -4.95 -20.07 -19.23
C SER A 104 -5.96 -21.08 -19.80
N PRO A 105 -7.23 -21.06 -19.35
CA PRO A 105 -8.30 -21.86 -19.98
C PRO A 105 -8.47 -21.58 -21.48
N THR A 106 -8.03 -20.42 -21.94
CA THR A 106 -8.03 -20.01 -23.36
C THR A 106 -6.77 -20.42 -24.13
N GLY A 107 -5.84 -21.14 -23.50
CA GLY A 107 -4.61 -21.64 -24.13
C GLY A 107 -3.43 -20.65 -24.16
N ASN A 108 -3.59 -19.45 -23.60
CA ASN A 108 -2.50 -18.45 -23.55
C ASN A 108 -1.54 -18.78 -22.41
N ARG A 109 -0.24 -18.67 -22.65
CA ARG A 109 0.79 -18.84 -21.62
C ARG A 109 1.51 -17.52 -21.36
N PRO A 110 1.29 -16.87 -20.21
CA PRO A 110 1.95 -15.61 -19.91
C PRO A 110 3.44 -15.84 -19.66
N VAL A 111 4.23 -14.87 -20.08
CA VAL A 111 5.69 -14.88 -19.99
C VAL A 111 6.11 -13.75 -19.08
N TYR A 112 6.83 -14.09 -18.02
CA TYR A 112 7.33 -13.16 -17.01
C TYR A 112 8.85 -13.09 -17.05
N LYS A 113 9.38 -11.98 -16.55
CA LYS A 113 10.80 -11.75 -16.33
C LYS A 113 11.06 -11.78 -14.83
N ASP A 114 11.89 -12.73 -14.41
CA ASP A 114 12.28 -12.90 -13.02
C ASP A 114 13.58 -12.14 -12.76
N ASN A 115 13.42 -10.90 -12.27
CA ASN A 115 14.48 -9.99 -11.87
C ASN A 115 14.18 -9.32 -10.51
N GLY A 116 13.23 -9.85 -9.73
CA GLY A 116 12.76 -9.20 -8.50
C GLY A 116 13.87 -8.99 -7.47
N MET A 117 14.73 -10.00 -7.25
CA MET A 117 15.87 -9.86 -6.33
C MET A 117 16.91 -8.85 -6.83
N ALA A 118 17.18 -8.82 -8.13
CA ALA A 118 18.11 -7.86 -8.73
C ALA A 118 17.57 -6.43 -8.60
N ALA A 119 16.28 -6.22 -8.90
CA ALA A 119 15.61 -4.94 -8.73
C ALA A 119 15.66 -4.50 -7.26
N TYR A 120 15.33 -5.38 -6.31
CA TYR A 120 15.40 -5.10 -4.88
C TYR A 120 16.78 -4.61 -4.42
N PHE A 121 17.86 -5.29 -4.82
CA PHE A 121 19.22 -4.86 -4.45
C PHE A 121 19.60 -3.52 -5.09
N VAL A 122 19.21 -3.28 -6.35
CA VAL A 122 19.47 -2.00 -7.03
C VAL A 122 18.70 -0.88 -6.35
N THR A 123 17.44 -1.09 -5.98
CA THR A 123 16.63 -0.11 -5.24
C THR A 123 17.23 0.19 -3.88
N LEU A 124 17.61 -0.84 -3.11
CA LEU A 124 18.21 -0.65 -1.79
C LEU A 124 19.56 0.09 -1.88
N ALA A 125 20.42 -0.30 -2.83
CA ALA A 125 21.70 0.36 -3.04
C ALA A 125 21.52 1.82 -3.48
N THR A 126 20.54 2.09 -4.35
CA THR A 126 20.19 3.45 -4.79
C THR A 126 19.68 4.28 -3.61
N TYR A 127 18.78 3.72 -2.79
CA TYR A 127 18.21 4.39 -1.62
C TYR A 127 19.31 4.78 -0.61
N LEU A 128 20.17 3.83 -0.25
CA LEU A 128 21.28 4.07 0.67
C LEU A 128 22.34 5.01 0.07
N GLY A 129 22.61 4.90 -1.24
CA GLY A 129 23.53 5.79 -1.94
C GLY A 129 23.04 7.23 -1.96
N LEU A 130 21.78 7.46 -2.30
CA LEU A 130 21.17 8.80 -2.29
C LEU A 130 21.22 9.43 -0.89
N TRP A 131 21.01 8.64 0.16
CA TRP A 131 21.16 9.08 1.53
C TRP A 131 22.62 9.41 1.88
N TRP A 132 23.56 8.52 1.54
CA TRP A 132 24.99 8.69 1.81
C TRP A 132 25.56 9.96 1.15
N PHE A 133 25.11 10.28 -0.07
CA PHE A 133 25.50 11.50 -0.78
C PHE A 133 24.70 12.75 -0.36
N GLY A 134 23.79 12.63 0.61
CA GLY A 134 22.99 13.74 1.10
C GLY A 134 21.97 14.30 0.10
N ILE A 135 21.67 13.55 -0.96
CA ILE A 135 20.71 13.95 -2.01
C ILE A 135 19.27 13.81 -1.50
N PHE A 136 19.05 12.93 -0.52
CA PHE A 136 17.74 12.53 -0.03
C PHE A 136 17.75 12.23 1.47
N ASN A 137 16.69 12.63 2.18
CA ASN A 137 16.47 12.25 3.58
C ASN A 137 15.49 11.07 3.66
N PRO A 138 15.92 9.89 4.18
CA PRO A 138 15.07 8.73 4.41
C PRO A 138 13.78 8.99 5.22
N ALA A 139 13.79 9.99 6.10
CA ALA A 139 12.62 10.34 6.92
C ALA A 139 11.41 10.83 6.10
N ILE A 140 11.61 11.20 4.82
CA ILE A 140 10.53 11.70 3.95
C ILE A 140 9.36 10.72 3.79
N VAL A 141 9.59 9.41 3.97
CA VAL A 141 8.56 8.38 3.89
C VAL A 141 7.63 8.44 5.12
N TYR A 142 8.12 8.94 6.24
CA TYR A 142 7.33 9.18 7.44
C TYR A 142 6.68 10.57 7.43
N ASP A 143 7.38 11.56 6.88
CA ASP A 143 6.95 12.96 6.92
C ASP A 143 5.81 13.30 5.93
N HIS A 144 5.57 12.47 4.91
CA HIS A 144 4.62 12.72 3.82
C HIS A 144 3.66 11.56 3.56
#